data_AF-A0A1F2X534-F1
#
_entry.id   AF-A0A1F2X534-F1
#
_cell.length_a   1.000
_cell.length_b   1.000
_cell.length_c   1.000
_cell.angle_alpha   90.00
_cell.angle_beta   90.00
_cell.angle_gamma   90.00
#
_symmetry.space_group_name_H-M   'P 1'
#
loop_
_entity.id
_entity.type
_entity.pdbx_description
1 polymer ?
#
loop_
_entity_poly.entity_id
_entity_poly.type
_entity_poly.pdbx_seq_one_letter_code
_entity_poly.pdbx_strand_id
1 'polypeptide(L)'
;MRRVRTVPTHLLLFALVTVLAPVWLVIGGLIDLVRWLTGHRHAMAVRIFAFGWWYLLIGVLCLLRLLGHWFAAGFGRDKNAMREDSYLLQEWWAKRLFGAVVRIFRLTVEVQGIDEVAPGPIIVMMRHASIVDTLLPNVFVTGKARIRLRYVLKKELLADPIMDIAGNRLINHFVDRSGDSVAEVRAVTALAEGLTDREGVLIYPEGTRFTLARRDRVIAGLGERDTGLAERARRLRRVLPPRPGGSVGLLEFGYDVVI
;
A
#
# COMPACT_ATOMS: atom_id res chain seq x y z
N MET A 1 23.17 -2.42 -5.89
CA MET A 1 23.37 -3.75 -5.24
C MET A 1 22.07 -4.42 -4.78
N ARG A 2 21.11 -3.69 -4.18
CA ARG A 2 19.84 -4.27 -3.68
C ARG A 2 19.06 -5.10 -4.71
N ARG A 3 18.79 -4.53 -5.90
CA ARG A 3 17.98 -5.18 -6.97
C ARG A 3 18.54 -6.52 -7.46
N VAL A 4 19.87 -6.64 -7.49
CA VAL A 4 20.58 -7.88 -7.89
C VAL A 4 20.31 -9.02 -6.91
N ARG A 5 19.94 -8.70 -5.67
CA ARG A 5 19.54 -9.70 -4.66
C ARG A 5 18.03 -9.89 -4.65
N THR A 6 17.26 -8.81 -4.55
CA THR A 6 15.81 -8.87 -4.34
C THR A 6 15.05 -9.48 -5.52
N VAL A 7 15.46 -9.22 -6.77
CA VAL A 7 14.82 -9.79 -7.96
C VAL A 7 15.00 -11.31 -8.03
N PRO A 8 16.23 -11.87 -7.99
CA PRO A 8 16.40 -13.33 -7.95
C PRO A 8 15.74 -13.98 -6.75
N THR A 9 15.79 -13.36 -5.56
CA THR A 9 15.10 -13.89 -4.38
C THR A 9 13.59 -14.04 -4.62
N HIS A 10 12.93 -13.06 -5.24
CA HIS A 10 11.49 -13.16 -5.56
C HIS A 10 11.20 -14.28 -6.56
N LEU A 11 12.03 -14.43 -7.60
CA LEU A 11 11.90 -15.50 -8.61
C LEU A 11 12.12 -16.89 -7.99
N LEU A 12 13.16 -17.05 -7.18
CA LEU A 12 13.47 -18.29 -6.47
C LEU A 12 12.36 -18.65 -5.49
N LEU A 13 11.84 -17.67 -4.74
CA LEU A 13 10.73 -17.89 -3.82
C LEU A 13 9.48 -18.34 -4.57
N PHE A 14 9.13 -17.69 -5.69
CA PHE A 14 8.01 -18.11 -6.52
C PHE A 14 8.20 -19.53 -7.06
N ALA A 15 9.37 -19.86 -7.59
CA ALA A 15 9.68 -21.20 -8.10
C ALA A 15 9.57 -22.26 -6.99
N LEU A 16 10.19 -22.02 -5.83
CA LEU A 16 10.17 -22.93 -4.69
C LEU A 16 8.74 -23.17 -4.17
N VAL A 17 7.97 -22.11 -3.95
CA VAL A 17 6.58 -22.20 -3.47
C VAL A 17 5.70 -22.93 -4.49
N THR A 18 5.95 -22.73 -5.79
CA THR A 18 5.22 -23.42 -6.86
C THR A 18 5.55 -24.90 -6.92
N VAL A 19 6.84 -25.27 -6.88
CA VAL A 19 7.27 -26.68 -6.89
C VAL A 19 6.76 -27.42 -5.64
N LEU A 20 6.79 -26.77 -4.48
CA LEU A 20 6.28 -27.32 -3.23
C LEU A 20 4.76 -27.16 -3.07
N ALA A 21 4.05 -26.59 -4.05
CA ALA A 21 2.62 -26.34 -3.93
C ALA A 21 1.79 -27.60 -3.61
N PRO A 22 2.04 -28.79 -4.20
CA PRO A 22 1.30 -29.99 -3.84
C PRO A 22 1.40 -30.33 -2.34
N VAL A 23 2.61 -30.20 -1.78
CA VAL A 23 2.86 -30.44 -0.35
C VAL A 23 2.12 -29.43 0.51
N TRP A 24 2.20 -28.13 0.16
CA TRP A 24 1.50 -27.07 0.89
C TRP A 24 -0.02 -27.21 0.84
N LEU A 25 -0.57 -27.65 -0.30
CA LEU A 25 -2.01 -27.86 -0.45
C LEU A 25 -2.49 -29.06 0.35
N VAL A 26 -1.73 -30.15 0.42
CA VAL A 26 -2.05 -31.31 1.28
C VAL A 26 -2.01 -30.88 2.75
N ILE A 27 -0.92 -30.24 3.19
CA ILE A 27 -0.80 -29.77 4.58
C ILE A 27 -1.91 -28.78 4.93
N GLY A 28 -2.13 -27.77 4.08
CA GLY A 28 -3.18 -26.77 4.28
C GLY A 28 -4.58 -27.38 4.30
N GLY A 29 -4.85 -28.34 3.42
CA GLY A 29 -6.10 -29.09 3.37
C GLY A 29 -6.34 -29.90 4.64
N LEU A 30 -5.31 -30.59 5.15
CA LEU A 30 -5.39 -31.33 6.43
C LEU A 30 -5.63 -30.38 7.62
N ILE A 31 -4.92 -29.24 7.68
CA ILE A 31 -5.14 -28.22 8.72
C ILE A 31 -6.58 -27.70 8.67
N ASP A 32 -7.08 -27.37 7.49
CA ASP A 32 -8.44 -26.87 7.32
C ASP A 32 -9.48 -27.95 7.66
N LEU A 33 -9.24 -29.21 7.29
CA LEU A 33 -10.10 -30.36 7.63
C LEU A 33 -10.18 -30.55 9.15
N VAL A 34 -9.04 -30.59 9.85
CA VAL A 34 -9.01 -30.73 11.31
C VAL A 34 -9.74 -29.57 11.98
N ARG A 35 -9.53 -28.34 11.53
CA ARG A 35 -10.21 -27.15 12.08
C ARG A 35 -11.71 -27.14 11.81
N TRP A 36 -12.13 -27.70 10.68
CA TRP A 36 -13.54 -27.87 10.36
C TRP A 36 -14.18 -28.91 11.29
N LEU A 37 -13.55 -30.09 11.44
CA LEU A 37 -14.03 -31.17 12.31
C LEU A 37 -14.07 -30.79 13.80
N THR A 38 -13.10 -30.01 14.29
CA THR A 38 -12.96 -29.69 15.73
C THR A 38 -13.68 -28.43 16.17
N GLY A 39 -14.07 -27.53 15.25
CA GLY A 39 -14.58 -26.21 15.66
C GLY A 39 -15.34 -25.43 14.60
N HIS A 40 -15.83 -26.08 13.55
CA HIS A 40 -16.65 -25.48 12.48
C HIS A 40 -16.05 -24.22 11.85
N ARG A 41 -14.72 -24.07 11.85
CA ARG A 41 -14.06 -22.89 11.27
C ARG A 41 -13.94 -23.03 9.76
N HIS A 42 -14.06 -21.91 9.04
CA HIS A 42 -13.85 -21.88 7.59
C HIS A 42 -12.42 -22.29 7.20
N ALA A 43 -12.29 -22.96 6.06
CA ALA A 43 -11.02 -23.33 5.45
C ALA A 43 -10.23 -22.06 5.05
N MET A 44 -9.15 -21.77 5.78
CA MET A 44 -8.37 -20.55 5.65
C MET A 44 -6.93 -20.82 5.23
N ALA A 45 -6.35 -21.97 5.57
CA ALA A 45 -4.96 -22.29 5.24
C ALA A 45 -4.76 -22.36 3.72
N VAL A 46 -5.63 -23.11 3.02
CA VAL A 46 -5.57 -23.21 1.55
C VAL A 46 -5.80 -21.86 0.87
N ARG A 47 -6.70 -21.04 1.41
CA ARG A 47 -6.99 -19.69 0.88
C ARG A 47 -5.80 -18.75 1.04
N ILE A 48 -5.15 -18.75 2.20
CA ILE A 48 -3.95 -17.96 2.46
C ILE A 48 -2.81 -18.41 1.52
N PHE A 49 -2.63 -19.72 1.35
CA PHE A 49 -1.66 -20.25 0.40
C PHE A 49 -1.97 -19.79 -1.04
N ALA A 50 -3.20 -19.95 -1.51
CA ALA A 50 -3.62 -19.54 -2.84
C ALA A 50 -3.38 -18.04 -3.08
N PHE A 51 -3.69 -17.19 -2.10
CA PHE A 51 -3.41 -15.76 -2.19
C PHE A 51 -1.91 -15.45 -2.19
N GLY A 52 -1.12 -16.11 -1.33
CA GLY A 52 0.33 -15.94 -1.30
C GLY A 52 1.00 -16.36 -2.60
N TRP A 53 0.58 -17.49 -3.18
CA TRP A 53 1.04 -17.92 -4.50
C TRP A 53 0.67 -16.91 -5.59
N TRP A 54 -0.59 -16.43 -5.58
CA TRP A 54 -1.05 -15.40 -6.52
C TRP A 54 -0.25 -14.10 -6.38
N TYR A 55 0.04 -13.65 -5.16
CA TYR A 55 0.88 -12.48 -4.90
C TYR A 55 2.26 -12.63 -5.54
N LEU A 56 2.91 -13.79 -5.35
CA LEU A 56 4.23 -14.06 -5.93
C LEU A 56 4.17 -14.07 -7.47
N LEU A 57 3.19 -14.76 -8.06
CA LEU A 57 2.97 -14.80 -9.51
C LEU A 57 2.81 -13.39 -10.09
N ILE A 58 1.90 -12.58 -9.53
CA ILE A 58 1.68 -11.21 -9.98
C ILE A 58 2.97 -10.40 -9.87
N GLY A 59 3.78 -10.64 -8.85
CA GLY A 59 5.09 -10.02 -8.73
C GLY A 59 6.06 -10.39 -9.85
N VAL A 60 6.14 -11.67 -10.24
CA VAL A 60 6.92 -12.11 -11.40
C VAL A 60 6.44 -11.43 -12.68
N LEU A 61 5.13 -11.38 -12.91
CA LEU A 61 4.55 -10.71 -14.08
C LEU A 61 4.85 -9.20 -14.10
N CYS A 62 4.86 -8.54 -12.95
CA CYS A 62 5.26 -7.14 -12.85
C CYS A 62 6.73 -6.94 -13.21
N LEU A 63 7.63 -7.81 -12.73
CA LEU A 63 9.06 -7.73 -13.06
C LEU A 63 9.30 -7.92 -14.57
N LEU A 64 8.61 -8.88 -15.19
CA LEU A 64 8.68 -9.10 -16.63
C LEU A 64 8.19 -7.88 -17.43
N ARG A 65 7.08 -7.26 -17.01
CA ARG A 65 6.57 -6.03 -17.64
C ARG A 65 7.50 -4.84 -17.47
N LEU A 66 8.05 -4.66 -16.26
CA LEU A 66 9.02 -3.59 -15.98
C LEU A 66 10.28 -3.72 -16.83
N LEU A 67 10.72 -4.95 -17.11
CA LEU A 67 11.81 -5.26 -18.02
C LEU A 67 11.43 -4.95 -19.47
N GLY A 68 10.27 -5.42 -19.93
CA GLY A 68 9.76 -5.14 -21.28
C GLY A 68 9.62 -3.64 -21.56
N HIS A 69 9.03 -2.88 -20.64
CA HIS A 69 8.89 -1.43 -20.75
C HIS A 69 10.25 -0.71 -20.75
N TRP A 70 11.23 -1.24 -20.02
CA TRP A 70 12.60 -0.67 -20.05
C TRP A 70 13.27 -0.84 -21.41
N PHE A 71 13.09 -2.01 -22.06
CA PHE A 71 13.54 -2.22 -23.43
C PHE A 71 12.81 -1.31 -24.42
N ALA A 72 11.48 -1.23 -24.33
CA ALA A 72 10.65 -0.38 -25.20
C ALA A 72 11.00 1.12 -25.06
N ALA A 73 11.34 1.57 -23.86
CA ALA A 73 11.80 2.93 -23.57
C ALA A 73 13.27 3.20 -23.95
N GLY A 74 13.85 2.37 -24.83
CA GLY A 74 15.21 2.52 -25.33
C GLY A 74 16.25 2.37 -24.22
N PHE A 75 16.14 1.34 -23.39
CA PHE A 75 17.04 1.08 -22.26
C PHE A 75 16.97 2.18 -21.17
N GLY A 76 15.80 2.80 -21.04
CA GLY A 76 15.51 3.84 -20.06
C GLY A 76 15.92 5.25 -20.47
N ARG A 77 16.02 5.50 -21.78
CA ARG A 77 16.20 6.85 -22.35
C ARG A 77 14.93 7.68 -22.19
N ASP A 78 13.76 7.08 -22.41
CA ASP A 78 12.48 7.76 -22.22
C ASP A 78 11.93 7.54 -20.80
N LYS A 79 12.29 8.46 -19.91
CA LYS A 79 11.83 8.45 -18.51
C LYS A 79 10.32 8.72 -18.39
N ASN A 80 9.73 9.46 -19.33
CA ASN A 80 8.31 9.82 -19.27
C ASN A 80 7.45 8.62 -19.65
N ALA A 81 7.81 7.91 -20.73
CA ALA A 81 7.17 6.63 -21.08
C ALA A 81 7.26 5.63 -19.93
N MET A 82 8.44 5.46 -19.32
CA MET A 82 8.61 4.56 -18.17
C MET A 82 7.75 4.95 -16.97
N ARG A 83 7.52 6.25 -16.74
CA ARG A 83 6.66 6.74 -15.65
C ARG A 83 5.20 6.42 -15.94
N GLU A 84 4.72 6.73 -17.14
CA GLU A 84 3.36 6.45 -17.59
C GLU A 84 3.03 4.97 -17.46
N ASP A 85 3.91 4.13 -18.00
CA ASP A 85 3.83 2.67 -17.89
C ASP A 85 3.80 2.16 -16.45
N SER A 86 4.51 2.85 -15.53
CA SER A 86 4.52 2.49 -14.12
C SER A 86 3.20 2.81 -13.43
N TYR A 87 2.51 3.88 -13.83
CA TYR A 87 1.15 4.18 -13.34
C TYR A 87 0.17 3.09 -13.77
N LEU A 88 0.20 2.71 -15.06
CA LEU A 88 -0.66 1.64 -15.59
C LEU A 88 -0.36 0.29 -14.93
N LEU A 89 0.92 -0.01 -14.71
CA LEU A 89 1.33 -1.24 -14.03
C LEU A 89 0.88 -1.26 -12.56
N GLN A 90 1.02 -0.14 -11.85
CA GLN A 90 0.58 0.00 -10.45
C GLN A 90 -0.93 -0.24 -10.33
N GLU A 91 -1.73 0.36 -11.22
CA GLU A 91 -3.17 0.17 -11.27
C GLU A 91 -3.53 -1.30 -11.56
N TRP A 92 -2.89 -1.90 -12.57
CA TRP A 92 -3.10 -3.31 -12.91
C TRP A 92 -2.75 -4.24 -11.74
N TRP A 93 -1.59 -4.02 -11.11
CA TRP A 93 -1.11 -4.80 -9.97
C TRP A 93 -2.13 -4.75 -8.82
N ALA A 94 -2.57 -3.55 -8.45
CA ALA A 94 -3.54 -3.36 -7.38
C ALA A 94 -4.88 -4.04 -7.69
N LYS A 95 -5.40 -3.89 -8.92
CA LYS A 95 -6.65 -4.56 -9.36
C LYS A 95 -6.55 -6.08 -9.32
N ARG A 96 -5.41 -6.67 -9.73
CA ARG A 96 -5.21 -8.13 -9.71
C ARG A 96 -5.11 -8.69 -8.30
N LEU A 97 -4.38 -8.02 -7.40
CA LEU A 97 -4.29 -8.45 -6.01
C LEU A 97 -5.62 -8.26 -5.29
N PHE A 98 -6.25 -7.10 -5.41
CA PHE A 98 -7.52 -6.82 -4.76
C PHE A 98 -8.63 -7.76 -5.25
N GLY A 99 -8.73 -7.98 -6.56
CA GLY A 99 -9.67 -8.93 -7.12
C GLY A 99 -9.44 -10.37 -6.65
N ALA A 100 -8.19 -10.76 -6.36
CA ALA A 100 -7.91 -12.06 -5.75
C ALA A 100 -8.32 -12.09 -4.28
N VAL A 101 -8.05 -11.04 -3.50
CA VAL A 101 -8.52 -10.92 -2.11
C VAL A 101 -10.04 -11.09 -2.06
N VAL A 102 -10.78 -10.33 -2.88
CA VAL A 102 -12.25 -10.36 -2.92
C VAL A 102 -12.76 -11.76 -3.26
N ARG A 103 -12.21 -12.43 -4.28
CA ARG A 103 -12.66 -13.76 -4.72
C ARG A 103 -12.28 -14.87 -3.73
N ILE A 104 -11.01 -14.94 -3.34
CA ILE A 104 -10.48 -16.02 -2.49
C ILE A 104 -11.10 -15.97 -1.09
N PHE A 105 -11.23 -14.76 -0.52
CA PHE A 105 -11.78 -14.58 0.82
C PHE A 105 -13.30 -14.30 0.82
N ARG A 106 -13.94 -14.28 -0.36
CA ARG A 106 -15.38 -14.06 -0.54
C ARG A 106 -15.87 -12.77 0.14
N LEU A 107 -15.12 -11.69 -0.09
CA LEU A 107 -15.49 -10.38 0.46
C LEU A 107 -16.59 -9.73 -0.38
N THR A 108 -17.50 -9.03 0.29
CA THR A 108 -18.40 -8.08 -0.37
C THR A 108 -17.85 -6.69 -0.15
N VAL A 109 -17.81 -5.87 -1.21
CA VAL A 109 -17.22 -4.54 -1.17
C VAL A 109 -18.27 -3.54 -1.59
N GLU A 110 -18.56 -2.61 -0.69
CA GLU A 110 -19.42 -1.46 -0.94
C GLU A 110 -18.54 -0.20 -0.95
N VAL A 111 -18.78 0.67 -1.92
CA VAL A 111 -18.06 1.94 -2.06
C VAL A 111 -19.11 3.03 -2.23
N GLN A 112 -19.03 4.06 -1.39
CA GLN A 112 -19.93 5.20 -1.38
C GLN A 112 -19.14 6.46 -1.71
N GLY A 113 -19.77 7.44 -2.37
CA GLY A 113 -19.16 8.74 -2.67
C GLY A 113 -17.99 8.70 -3.65
N ILE A 114 -17.89 7.67 -4.51
CA ILE A 114 -16.78 7.57 -5.47
C ILE A 114 -16.80 8.68 -6.53
N ASP A 115 -17.99 9.17 -6.86
CA ASP A 115 -18.19 10.19 -7.89
C ASP A 115 -17.77 11.59 -7.38
N GLU A 116 -17.64 11.77 -6.05
CA GLU A 116 -17.19 13.01 -5.40
C GLU A 116 -15.66 13.13 -5.33
N VAL A 117 -14.92 12.08 -5.71
CA VAL A 117 -13.45 12.04 -5.61
C VAL A 117 -12.77 12.88 -6.70
N ALA A 118 -13.44 13.06 -7.83
CA ALA A 118 -12.93 13.82 -8.96
C ALA A 118 -13.79 15.08 -9.17
N PRO A 119 -13.20 16.17 -9.73
CA PRO A 119 -11.82 16.31 -10.17
C PRO A 119 -10.81 16.48 -9.01
N GLY A 120 -9.52 16.38 -9.32
CA GLY A 120 -8.43 16.80 -8.43
C GLY A 120 -8.15 18.31 -8.54
N PRO A 121 -7.08 18.79 -7.87
CA PRO A 121 -6.16 18.05 -7.03
C PRO A 121 -6.76 17.69 -5.66
N ILE A 122 -6.43 16.49 -5.14
CA ILE A 122 -6.93 16.02 -3.84
C ILE A 122 -5.82 15.52 -2.92
N ILE A 123 -6.08 15.59 -1.61
CA ILE A 123 -5.30 14.91 -0.58
C ILE A 123 -6.13 13.76 -0.04
N VAL A 124 -5.69 12.54 -0.30
CA VAL A 124 -6.32 11.33 0.25
C VAL A 124 -5.70 11.03 1.61
N MET A 125 -6.51 11.12 2.66
CA MET A 125 -6.13 10.84 4.04
C MET A 125 -6.79 9.57 4.54
N MET A 126 -6.13 8.44 4.30
CA MET A 126 -6.73 7.14 4.60
C MET A 126 -6.22 6.56 5.91
N ARG A 127 -7.12 5.92 6.67
CA ARG A 127 -6.75 5.06 7.80
C ARG A 127 -5.94 3.85 7.34
N HIS A 128 -4.99 3.40 8.17
CA HIS A 128 -4.26 2.15 7.93
C HIS A 128 -4.64 1.08 8.97
N ALA A 129 -5.65 0.28 8.69
CA ALA A 129 -6.11 -0.85 9.50
C ALA A 129 -5.52 -2.20 9.07
N SER A 130 -5.24 -2.41 7.79
CA SER A 130 -4.85 -3.71 7.23
C SER A 130 -3.81 -3.60 6.12
N ILE A 131 -3.29 -4.76 5.69
CA ILE A 131 -2.42 -4.83 4.52
C ILE A 131 -3.17 -4.57 3.20
N VAL A 132 -4.47 -4.85 3.16
CA VAL A 132 -5.31 -4.68 1.96
C VAL A 132 -5.53 -3.20 1.66
N ASP A 133 -5.48 -2.35 2.68
CA ASP A 133 -5.67 -0.91 2.57
C ASP A 133 -4.68 -0.26 1.60
N THR A 134 -3.52 -0.87 1.35
CA THR A 134 -2.54 -0.34 0.39
C THR A 134 -3.00 -0.47 -1.06
N LEU A 135 -3.96 -1.36 -1.33
CA LEU A 135 -4.50 -1.60 -2.66
C LEU A 135 -5.68 -0.67 -2.97
N LEU A 136 -6.46 -0.28 -1.95
CA LEU A 136 -7.74 0.41 -2.13
C LEU A 136 -7.61 1.74 -2.91
N PRO A 137 -6.64 2.63 -2.64
CA PRO A 137 -6.53 3.90 -3.36
C PRO A 137 -6.23 3.69 -4.83
N ASN A 138 -5.38 2.72 -5.17
CA ASN A 138 -5.11 2.41 -6.56
C ASN A 138 -6.32 1.79 -7.27
N VAL A 139 -7.11 0.97 -6.57
CA VAL A 139 -8.30 0.34 -7.17
C VAL A 139 -9.42 1.35 -7.39
N PHE A 140 -9.69 2.21 -6.40
CA PHE A 140 -10.86 3.09 -6.40
C PHE A 140 -10.51 4.51 -6.84
N VAL A 141 -9.52 5.16 -6.23
CA VAL A 141 -9.15 6.54 -6.57
C VAL A 141 -8.44 6.59 -7.94
N THR A 142 -7.33 5.88 -8.10
CA THR A 142 -6.63 5.82 -9.39
C THR A 142 -7.46 5.10 -10.45
N GLY A 143 -7.99 3.93 -10.12
CA GLY A 143 -8.62 3.04 -11.09
C GLY A 143 -10.05 3.42 -11.50
N LYS A 144 -10.88 3.94 -10.58
CA LYS A 144 -12.26 4.35 -10.89
C LYS A 144 -12.39 5.85 -11.08
N ALA A 145 -11.91 6.65 -10.14
CA ALA A 145 -11.99 8.12 -10.21
C ALA A 145 -10.93 8.76 -11.13
N ARG A 146 -10.00 7.95 -11.69
CA ARG A 146 -8.96 8.39 -12.65
C ARG A 146 -8.01 9.45 -12.08
N ILE A 147 -7.81 9.48 -10.76
CA ILE A 147 -6.87 10.38 -10.09
C ILE A 147 -5.56 9.64 -9.76
N ARG A 148 -4.44 10.06 -10.35
CA ARG A 148 -3.11 9.48 -10.09
C ARG A 148 -2.58 9.96 -8.75
N LEU A 149 -2.25 9.01 -7.89
CA LEU A 149 -1.77 9.32 -6.55
C LEU A 149 -0.24 9.27 -6.46
N ARG A 150 0.31 10.31 -5.84
CA ARG A 150 1.68 10.40 -5.33
C ARG A 150 1.68 9.89 -3.89
N TYR A 151 2.49 8.89 -3.59
CA TYR A 151 2.41 8.15 -2.32
C TYR A 151 3.50 8.57 -1.33
N VAL A 152 3.09 8.71 -0.07
CA VAL A 152 4.00 8.68 1.09
C VAL A 152 4.19 7.23 1.53
N LEU A 153 5.33 6.64 1.21
CA LEU A 153 5.68 5.24 1.43
C LEU A 153 6.72 5.08 2.52
N LYS A 154 6.83 3.87 3.08
CA LYS A 154 7.88 3.50 4.03
C LYS A 154 9.14 3.04 3.28
N LYS A 155 10.32 3.52 3.67
CA LYS A 155 11.60 3.13 3.05
C LYS A 155 11.86 1.63 3.04
N GLU A 156 11.38 0.88 4.03
CA GLU A 156 11.53 -0.58 4.09
C GLU A 156 10.79 -1.30 2.97
N LEU A 157 9.78 -0.67 2.33
CA LEU A 157 9.09 -1.24 1.17
C LEU A 157 10.02 -1.41 -0.04
N LEU A 158 11.15 -0.71 -0.06
CA LEU A 158 12.18 -0.90 -1.09
C LEU A 158 12.88 -2.26 -1.01
N ALA A 159 12.63 -3.07 0.03
CA ALA A 159 13.04 -4.47 0.08
C ALA A 159 12.26 -5.33 -0.93
N ASP A 160 11.05 -4.92 -1.31
CA ASP A 160 10.30 -5.54 -2.41
C ASP A 160 10.84 -5.01 -3.76
N PRO A 161 11.21 -5.89 -4.71
CA PRO A 161 11.84 -5.47 -5.96
C PRO A 161 10.90 -4.67 -6.87
N ILE A 162 9.58 -4.91 -6.81
CA ILE A 162 8.60 -4.22 -7.64
C ILE A 162 8.44 -2.80 -7.11
N MET A 163 8.34 -2.63 -5.78
CA MET A 163 8.30 -1.33 -5.13
C MET A 163 9.59 -0.53 -5.36
N ASP A 164 10.76 -1.20 -5.30
CA ASP A 164 12.04 -0.56 -5.60
C ASP A 164 12.10 -0.04 -7.05
N ILE A 165 11.62 -0.81 -8.03
CA ILE A 165 11.73 -0.42 -9.44
C ILE A 165 10.61 0.54 -9.83
N ALA A 166 9.34 0.12 -9.71
CA ALA A 166 8.19 0.91 -10.14
C ALA A 166 7.94 2.10 -9.22
N GLY A 167 8.06 1.92 -7.91
CA GLY A 167 7.81 2.97 -6.93
C GLY A 167 8.75 4.17 -7.06
N ASN A 168 10.01 3.95 -7.50
CA ASN A 168 10.98 5.03 -7.78
C ASN A 168 10.87 5.61 -9.21
N ARG A 169 10.07 5.03 -10.11
CA ARG A 169 9.75 5.65 -11.42
C ARG A 169 8.64 6.70 -11.29
N LEU A 170 7.80 6.55 -10.27
CA LEU A 170 6.70 7.43 -9.93
C LEU A 170 7.14 8.56 -9.00
N ILE A 171 6.32 9.61 -8.90
CA ILE A 171 6.55 10.75 -8.02
C ILE A 171 6.06 10.38 -6.60
N ASN A 172 6.71 9.37 -6.01
CA ASN A 172 6.46 8.91 -4.65
C ASN A 172 7.63 9.31 -3.74
N HIS A 173 7.37 9.42 -2.44
CA HIS A 173 8.42 9.61 -1.44
C HIS A 173 8.50 8.43 -0.48
N PHE A 174 9.71 7.89 -0.28
CA PHE A 174 9.98 6.77 0.63
C PHE A 174 10.59 7.32 1.94
N VAL A 175 9.73 7.54 2.93
CA VAL A 175 10.08 8.16 4.21
C VAL A 175 11.01 7.28 5.04
N ASP A 176 12.12 7.86 5.48
CA ASP A 176 13.02 7.29 6.49
C ASP A 176 12.71 7.87 7.88
N ARG A 177 12.15 7.04 8.76
CA ARG A 177 11.78 7.48 10.12
C ARG A 177 12.95 7.59 11.09
N SER A 178 14.10 7.07 10.71
CA SER A 178 15.34 7.19 11.47
C SER A 178 16.15 8.43 11.06
N GLY A 179 15.75 9.09 9.97
CA GLY A 179 16.41 10.28 9.43
C GLY A 179 15.94 11.59 10.05
N ASP A 180 16.34 12.70 9.42
CA ASP A 180 15.95 14.06 9.79
C ASP A 180 14.45 14.30 9.54
N SER A 181 13.71 14.50 10.63
CA SER A 181 12.26 14.72 10.59
C SER A 181 11.86 15.96 9.80
N VAL A 182 12.68 17.01 9.77
CA VAL A 182 12.39 18.26 9.05
C VAL A 182 12.56 18.07 7.56
N ALA A 183 13.63 17.40 7.13
CA ALA A 183 13.84 17.04 5.73
C ALA A 183 12.72 16.11 5.21
N GLU A 184 12.32 15.12 6.01
CA GLU A 184 11.24 14.19 5.66
C GLU A 184 9.89 14.88 5.52
N VAL A 185 9.55 15.80 6.43
CA VAL A 185 8.32 16.59 6.31
C VAL A 185 8.34 17.44 5.04
N ARG A 186 9.44 18.13 4.74
CA ARG A 186 9.57 18.92 3.50
C ARG A 186 9.40 18.05 2.25
N ALA A 187 10.02 16.87 2.21
CA ALA A 187 9.89 15.95 1.09
C ALA A 187 8.46 15.41 0.91
N VAL A 188 7.74 15.17 2.01
CA VAL A 188 6.31 14.80 1.96
C VAL A 188 5.47 15.96 1.42
N THR A 189 5.67 17.17 1.94
CA THR A 189 4.96 18.38 1.51
C THR A 189 5.18 18.68 0.02
N ALA A 190 6.40 18.49 -0.49
CA ALA A 190 6.75 18.70 -1.89
C ALA A 190 5.97 17.79 -2.86
N LEU A 191 5.38 16.67 -2.40
CA LEU A 191 4.52 15.84 -3.25
C LEU A 191 3.26 16.58 -3.73
N ALA A 192 2.78 17.57 -2.97
CA ALA A 192 1.60 18.37 -3.31
C ALA A 192 1.89 19.52 -4.29
N GLU A 193 3.16 19.77 -4.62
CA GLU A 193 3.55 20.81 -5.56
C GLU A 193 3.19 20.42 -7.00
N GLY A 194 2.57 21.35 -7.74
CA GLY A 194 2.25 21.18 -9.16
C GLY A 194 1.33 20.00 -9.45
N LEU A 195 0.39 19.69 -8.56
CA LEU A 195 -0.68 18.73 -8.86
C LEU A 195 -1.61 19.30 -9.94
N THR A 196 -2.12 18.41 -10.78
CA THR A 196 -3.14 18.73 -11.79
C THR A 196 -4.53 18.27 -11.34
N ASP A 197 -5.54 18.56 -12.16
CA ASP A 197 -6.93 18.10 -12.00
C ASP A 197 -7.10 16.55 -12.00
N ARG A 198 -6.03 15.81 -12.31
CA ARG A 198 -6.01 14.34 -12.35
C ARG A 198 -4.98 13.74 -11.41
N GLU A 199 -4.48 14.51 -10.44
CA GLU A 199 -3.48 14.05 -9.49
C GLU A 199 -3.88 14.31 -8.04
N GLY A 200 -3.26 13.57 -7.14
CA GLY A 200 -3.43 13.78 -5.71
C GLY A 200 -2.28 13.19 -4.90
N VAL A 201 -2.27 13.46 -3.60
CA VAL A 201 -1.31 12.86 -2.66
C VAL A 201 -2.05 11.91 -1.74
N LEU A 202 -1.53 10.69 -1.57
CA LEU A 202 -2.00 9.78 -0.53
C LEU A 202 -1.05 9.82 0.68
N ILE A 203 -1.63 10.06 1.84
CA ILE A 203 -0.95 9.91 3.13
C ILE A 203 -1.78 9.05 4.08
N TYR A 204 -1.09 8.30 4.93
CA TYR A 204 -1.66 7.61 6.08
C TYR A 204 -1.34 8.42 7.34
N PRO A 205 -2.25 9.27 7.85
CA PRO A 205 -1.90 10.28 8.86
C PRO A 205 -1.35 9.68 10.16
N GLU A 206 -1.83 8.50 10.54
CA GLU A 206 -1.36 7.75 11.72
C GLU A 206 0.11 7.30 11.59
N GLY A 207 0.61 7.19 10.36
CA GLY A 207 1.93 6.66 10.02
C GLY A 207 2.10 5.17 10.33
N THR A 208 1.15 4.47 10.93
CA THR A 208 1.28 3.04 11.20
C THR A 208 -0.08 2.38 11.30
N ARG A 209 -0.06 1.04 11.26
CA ARG A 209 -1.28 0.27 11.48
C ARG A 209 -1.77 0.41 12.92
N PHE A 210 -3.08 0.56 13.05
CA PHE A 210 -3.76 0.63 14.34
C PHE A 210 -3.63 -0.69 15.12
N THR A 211 -3.28 -0.60 16.40
CA THR A 211 -3.49 -1.66 17.39
C THR A 211 -3.85 -1.04 18.73
N LEU A 212 -4.63 -1.73 19.57
CA LEU A 212 -4.99 -1.24 20.92
C LEU A 212 -3.73 -0.93 21.73
N ALA A 213 -2.78 -1.87 21.77
CA ALA A 213 -1.52 -1.67 22.50
C ALA A 213 -0.67 -0.49 21.99
N ARG A 214 -0.78 -0.09 20.72
CA ARG A 214 -0.10 1.12 20.20
C ARG A 214 -0.88 2.37 20.58
N ARG A 215 -2.20 2.33 20.49
CA ARG A 215 -3.08 3.43 20.89
C ARG A 215 -2.85 3.80 22.35
N ASP A 216 -2.84 2.83 23.24
CA ASP A 216 -2.69 3.07 24.68
C ASP A 216 -1.30 3.64 24.99
N ARG A 217 -0.25 3.15 24.32
CA ARG A 217 1.10 3.74 24.39
C ARG A 217 1.16 5.18 23.90
N VAL A 218 0.51 5.50 22.78
CA VAL A 218 0.48 6.87 22.25
C VAL A 218 -0.29 7.80 23.20
N ILE A 219 -1.43 7.36 23.75
CA ILE A 219 -2.22 8.14 24.71
C ILE A 219 -1.44 8.37 26.00
N ALA A 220 -0.75 7.34 26.52
CA ALA A 220 0.08 7.48 27.71
C ALA A 220 1.19 8.51 27.50
N GLY A 221 1.93 8.40 26.38
CA GLY A 221 2.98 9.37 26.05
C GLY A 221 2.47 10.78 25.74
N LEU A 222 1.24 10.92 25.24
CA LEU A 222 0.58 12.23 25.13
C LEU A 222 0.21 12.79 26.51
N GLY A 223 -0.26 11.95 27.44
CA GLY A 223 -0.63 12.36 28.80
C GLY A 223 0.54 12.96 29.59
N GLU A 224 1.77 12.57 29.29
CA GLU A 224 2.98 13.15 29.88
C GLU A 224 3.29 14.57 29.37
N ARG A 225 2.77 14.96 28.20
CA ARG A 225 3.12 16.21 27.50
C ARG A 225 1.96 17.20 27.42
N ASP A 226 0.76 16.70 27.16
CA ASP A 226 -0.47 17.47 26.96
C ASP A 226 -1.68 16.60 27.31
N THR A 227 -2.24 16.86 28.49
CA THR A 227 -3.40 16.14 29.03
C THR A 227 -4.66 16.36 28.19
N GLY A 228 -4.83 17.55 27.59
CA GLY A 228 -5.96 17.87 26.72
C GLY A 228 -5.93 17.09 25.41
N LEU A 229 -4.75 16.99 24.78
CA LEU A 229 -4.56 16.14 23.61
C LEU A 229 -4.73 14.66 23.94
N ALA A 230 -4.31 14.21 25.11
CA ALA A 230 -4.55 12.84 25.57
C ALA A 230 -6.05 12.54 25.70
N GLU A 231 -6.84 13.46 26.27
CA GLU A 231 -8.30 13.33 26.36
C GLU A 231 -8.97 13.30 24.98
N ARG A 232 -8.54 14.15 24.05
CA ARG A 232 -9.02 14.09 22.66
C ARG A 232 -8.65 12.76 21.99
N ALA A 233 -7.42 12.30 22.18
CA ALA A 233 -6.95 11.02 21.66
C ALA A 233 -7.73 9.82 22.25
N ARG A 234 -8.17 9.89 23.51
CA ARG A 234 -9.05 8.86 24.14
C ARG A 234 -10.39 8.72 23.43
N ARG A 235 -10.89 9.75 22.75
CA ARG A 235 -12.14 9.67 21.97
C ARG A 235 -11.97 8.89 20.66
N LEU A 236 -10.75 8.76 20.16
CA LEU A 236 -10.45 7.96 18.98
C LEU A 236 -10.53 6.47 19.31
N ARG A 237 -11.50 5.75 18.74
CA ARG A 237 -11.74 4.32 19.05
C ARG A 237 -10.98 3.36 18.14
N ARG A 238 -10.87 3.69 16.85
CA ARG A 238 -10.37 2.78 15.81
C ARG A 238 -9.19 3.34 15.03
N VAL A 239 -8.72 4.53 15.37
CA VAL A 239 -7.59 5.22 14.75
C VAL A 239 -6.65 5.73 15.83
N LEU A 240 -5.38 5.90 15.47
CA LEU A 240 -4.39 6.62 16.25
C LEU A 240 -4.51 8.13 15.99
N PRO A 241 -4.05 8.98 16.92
CA PRO A 241 -3.86 10.39 16.64
C PRO A 241 -2.98 10.58 15.38
N PRO A 242 -3.35 11.48 14.45
CA PRO A 242 -2.53 11.75 13.28
C PRO A 242 -1.19 12.35 13.67
N ARG A 243 -0.15 12.06 12.89
CA ARG A 243 1.14 12.74 13.01
C ARG A 243 1.04 14.07 12.27
N PRO A 244 1.26 15.21 12.97
CA PRO A 244 0.98 16.52 12.40
C PRO A 244 1.90 16.83 11.22
N GLY A 245 3.22 16.62 11.32
CA GLY A 245 4.23 17.05 10.33
C GLY A 245 3.77 17.04 8.86
N GLY A 246 3.86 15.89 8.19
CA GLY A 246 3.48 15.78 6.77
C GLY A 246 1.99 16.00 6.52
N SER A 247 1.11 15.65 7.45
CA SER A 247 -0.35 15.79 7.26
C SER A 247 -0.77 17.26 7.22
N VAL A 248 -0.27 18.07 8.16
CA VAL A 248 -0.53 19.52 8.24
C VAL A 248 0.11 20.24 7.06
N GLY A 249 1.37 19.91 6.74
CA GLY A 249 2.05 20.50 5.58
C GLY A 249 1.32 20.26 4.26
N LEU A 250 0.69 19.10 4.08
CA LEU A 250 -0.16 18.86 2.91
C LEU A 250 -1.44 19.71 2.96
N LEU A 251 -2.10 19.84 4.12
CA LEU A 251 -3.34 20.62 4.26
C LEU A 251 -3.14 22.12 4.00
N GLU A 252 -1.94 22.65 4.21
CA GLU A 252 -1.61 24.06 3.92
C GLU A 252 -1.74 24.43 2.43
N PHE A 253 -1.75 23.45 1.51
CA PHE A 253 -2.03 23.69 0.09
C PHE A 253 -3.49 24.04 -0.21
N GLY A 254 -4.42 23.79 0.72
CA GLY A 254 -5.83 24.11 0.55
C GLY A 254 -6.57 23.25 -0.50
N TYR A 255 -6.02 22.09 -0.86
CA TYR A 255 -6.70 21.13 -1.74
C TYR A 255 -7.82 20.37 -1.00
N ASP A 256 -8.78 19.87 -1.77
CA ASP A 256 -9.88 19.07 -1.24
C ASP A 256 -9.36 17.77 -0.61
N VAL A 257 -9.98 17.39 0.51
CA VAL A 257 -9.57 16.23 1.31
C VAL A 257 -10.57 15.09 1.15
N VAL A 258 -10.07 13.94 0.72
CA VAL A 258 -10.83 12.69 0.61
C VAL A 258 -10.39 11.76 1.74
N ILE A 259 -11.33 11.23 2.52
CA ILE A 259 -11.08 10.41 3.72
C ILE A 259 -11.58 8.98 3.53
#